data_AF-A0A2E6DNA1-F1
#
_entry.id   AF-A0A2E6DNA1-F1
#
_cell.length_a   1.000
_cell.length_b   1.000
_cell.length_c   1.000
_cell.angle_alpha   90.00
_cell.angle_beta   90.00
_cell.angle_gamma   90.00
#
_symmetry.space_group_name_H-M   'P 1'
#
loop_
_entity.id
_entity.type
_entity.pdbx_description
1 polymer ?
#
loop_
_entity_poly.entity_id
_entity_poly.type
_entity_poly.pdbx_seq_one_letter_code
_entity_poly.pdbx_strand_id
1 'polypeptide(L)'
;MLDDLATLSQILEGALLPLSLIYLAREAQLNVKLTKAQFSHTLTDRLYERYLSSTQNEEFVSFLAKDFSSDELTDEDQWRITLWTNAMLVDLFDTFEQRESGLATAEQLDMRVNLLKLGLMRTQGARAAWSLWKPSKDASFVEWFESELYDGKFDEEADEITASLNMRRS
;
A
#
# COMPACT_ATOMS: atom_id res chain seq x y z
N MET A 1 -26.30 40.83 44.14
CA MET A 1 -25.62 39.58 44.57
C MET A 1 -26.27 38.33 43.98
N LEU A 2 -27.57 38.05 44.20
CA LEU A 2 -28.25 36.91 43.56
C LEU A 2 -28.45 37.10 42.04
N ASP A 3 -28.81 38.30 41.59
CA ASP A 3 -28.95 38.61 40.16
C ASP A 3 -27.61 38.58 39.40
N ASP A 4 -26.51 38.97 40.06
CA ASP A 4 -25.17 38.89 39.50
C ASP A 4 -24.73 37.43 39.29
N LEU A 5 -25.10 36.54 40.21
CA LEU A 5 -24.84 35.09 40.09
C LEU A 5 -25.69 34.45 38.99
N ALA A 6 -26.95 34.84 38.84
CA ALA A 6 -27.81 34.35 37.76
C ALA A 6 -27.29 34.78 36.38
N THR A 7 -26.82 36.03 36.26
CA THR A 7 -26.20 36.54 35.03
C THR A 7 -24.90 35.79 34.70
N LEU A 8 -24.07 35.52 35.70
CA LEU A 8 -22.86 34.68 35.55
C LEU A 8 -23.17 33.25 35.09
N SER A 9 -24.21 32.62 35.64
CA SER A 9 -24.63 31.27 35.22
C SER A 9 -25.06 31.24 33.75
N GLN A 10 -25.84 32.23 33.31
CA GLN A 10 -26.31 32.31 31.92
C GLN A 10 -25.15 32.55 30.92
N ILE A 11 -24.15 33.36 31.31
CA ILE A 11 -22.94 33.56 30.50
C ILE A 11 -22.14 32.25 30.41
N LEU A 12 -21.99 31.51 31.52
CA LEU A 12 -21.31 30.22 31.54
C LEU A 12 -22.02 29.17 30.68
N GLU A 13 -23.35 29.06 30.82
CA GLU A 13 -24.17 28.13 30.03
C GLU A 13 -24.13 28.47 28.53
N GLY A 14 -24.21 29.77 28.19
CA GLY A 14 -24.09 30.25 26.81
C GLY A 14 -22.71 30.01 26.20
N ALA A 15 -21.64 30.00 27.02
CA ALA A 15 -20.29 29.70 26.59
C ALA A 15 -20.01 28.18 26.52
N LEU A 16 -20.71 27.36 27.30
CA LEU A 16 -20.44 25.93 27.41
C LEU A 16 -20.62 25.21 26.07
N LEU A 17 -21.77 25.42 25.42
CA LEU A 17 -22.10 24.80 24.14
C LEU A 17 -21.09 25.11 23.02
N PRO A 18 -20.74 26.38 22.72
CA PRO A 18 -19.75 26.67 21.68
C PRO A 18 -18.36 26.12 22.04
N LEU A 19 -17.95 26.14 23.31
CA LEU A 19 -16.68 25.54 23.73
C LEU A 19 -16.67 24.02 23.55
N SER A 20 -17.78 23.33 23.87
CA SER A 20 -17.93 21.89 23.62
C SER A 20 -17.86 21.55 22.14
N LEU A 21 -18.49 22.34 21.27
CA LEU A 21 -18.40 22.15 19.81
C LEU A 21 -16.98 22.33 19.29
N ILE A 22 -16.25 23.34 19.77
CA ILE A 22 -14.83 23.56 19.42
C ILE A 22 -13.98 22.37 19.88
N TYR A 23 -14.23 21.87 21.08
CA TYR A 23 -13.53 20.69 21.60
C TYR A 23 -13.79 19.45 20.75
N LEU A 24 -15.06 19.12 20.46
CA LEU A 24 -15.44 17.99 19.63
C LEU A 24 -14.85 18.09 18.21
N ALA A 25 -14.84 19.28 17.63
CA ALA A 25 -14.23 19.52 16.33
C ALA A 25 -12.72 19.21 16.35
N ARG A 26 -12.00 19.65 17.40
CA ARG A 26 -10.58 19.33 17.58
C ARG A 26 -10.34 17.86 17.83
N GLU A 27 -11.17 17.23 18.65
CA GLU A 27 -11.08 15.79 18.94
C GLU A 27 -11.30 14.96 17.67
N ALA A 28 -12.29 15.31 16.84
CA ALA A 28 -12.51 14.68 15.54
C ALA A 28 -11.28 14.81 14.62
N GLN A 29 -10.66 15.99 14.55
CA GLN A 29 -9.44 16.20 13.78
C GLN A 29 -8.26 15.36 14.30
N LEU A 30 -8.10 15.28 15.63
CA LEU A 30 -7.07 14.45 16.27
C LEU A 30 -7.29 12.97 15.99
N ASN A 31 -8.53 12.49 16.07
CA ASN A 31 -8.86 11.10 15.77
C ASN A 31 -8.53 10.75 14.32
N VAL A 32 -8.89 11.60 13.35
CA VAL A 32 -8.50 11.40 11.94
C VAL A 32 -6.98 11.32 11.78
N LYS A 33 -6.24 12.22 12.43
CA LYS A 33 -4.77 12.22 12.37
C LYS A 33 -4.17 10.95 12.99
N LEU A 34 -4.69 10.51 14.14
CA LEU A 34 -4.25 9.30 14.81
C LEU A 34 -4.52 8.05 13.96
N THR A 35 -5.72 7.95 13.39
CA THR A 35 -6.10 6.85 12.50
C THR A 35 -5.17 6.77 11.30
N LYS A 36 -4.91 7.89 10.61
CA LYS A 36 -3.93 7.94 9.50
C LYS A 36 -2.54 7.46 9.93
N ALA A 37 -2.05 7.91 11.08
CA ALA A 37 -0.76 7.51 11.59
C ALA A 37 -0.70 6.00 11.89
N GLN A 38 -1.72 5.44 12.53
CA GLN A 38 -1.82 4.01 12.85
C GLN A 38 -1.85 3.14 11.59
N PHE A 39 -2.60 3.55 10.56
CA PHE A 39 -2.63 2.84 9.27
C PHE A 39 -1.27 2.90 8.57
N SER A 40 -0.68 4.09 8.48
CA SER A 40 0.64 4.27 7.88
C SER A 40 1.71 3.42 8.59
N HIS A 41 1.67 3.36 9.93
CA HIS A 41 2.50 2.46 10.71
C HIS A 41 2.24 1.00 10.35
N THR A 42 0.99 0.55 10.32
CA THR A 42 0.63 -0.85 10.00
C THR A 42 1.10 -1.27 8.60
N LEU A 43 0.93 -0.41 7.59
CA LEU A 43 1.41 -0.67 6.23
C LEU A 43 2.94 -0.80 6.17
N THR A 44 3.64 0.01 6.96
CA THR A 44 5.10 0.00 7.06
C THR A 44 5.59 -1.24 7.81
N ASP A 45 4.95 -1.58 8.94
CA ASP A 45 5.30 -2.74 9.76
C ASP A 45 5.11 -4.04 8.99
N ARG A 46 3.99 -4.20 8.28
CA ARG A 46 3.75 -5.37 7.40
C ARG A 46 4.84 -5.52 6.33
N LEU A 47 5.27 -4.40 5.75
CA LEU A 47 6.31 -4.40 4.73
C LEU A 47 7.68 -4.75 5.33
N TYR A 48 8.00 -4.17 6.48
CA TYR A 48 9.23 -4.42 7.22
C TYR A 48 9.35 -5.89 7.64
N GLU A 49 8.30 -6.44 8.25
CA GLU A 49 8.21 -7.85 8.63
C GLU A 49 8.39 -8.77 7.42
N ARG A 50 7.74 -8.45 6.29
CA ARG A 50 7.90 -9.21 5.05
C ARG A 50 9.34 -9.21 4.57
N TYR A 51 10.02 -8.06 4.54
CA TYR A 51 11.42 -8.02 4.10
C TYR A 51 12.35 -8.77 5.04
N LEU A 52 12.26 -8.54 6.35
CA LEU A 52 13.11 -9.24 7.31
C LEU A 52 12.88 -10.74 7.29
N SER A 53 11.62 -11.19 7.38
CA SER A 53 11.30 -12.62 7.35
C SER A 53 11.75 -13.27 6.04
N SER A 54 11.64 -12.57 4.91
CA SER A 54 12.15 -13.04 3.62
C SER A 54 13.67 -13.24 3.67
N THR A 55 14.43 -12.27 4.20
CA THR A 55 15.89 -12.36 4.28
C THR A 55 16.39 -13.47 5.21
N GLN A 56 15.58 -13.89 6.19
CA GLN A 56 15.91 -14.97 7.12
C GLN A 56 15.63 -16.36 6.55
N ASN A 57 14.92 -16.46 5.43
CA ASN A 57 14.59 -17.72 4.78
C ASN A 57 15.45 -17.91 3.53
N GLU A 58 16.56 -18.65 3.66
CA GLU A 58 17.52 -18.88 2.57
C GLU A 58 16.88 -19.51 1.33
N GLU A 59 15.96 -20.45 1.51
CA GLU A 59 15.25 -21.10 0.39
C GLU A 59 14.38 -20.08 -0.36
N PHE A 60 13.71 -19.20 0.38
CA PHE A 60 12.89 -18.15 -0.22
C PHE A 60 13.74 -17.09 -0.93
N VAL A 61 14.88 -16.69 -0.36
CA VAL A 61 15.83 -15.80 -1.04
C VAL A 61 16.36 -16.44 -2.31
N SER A 62 16.76 -17.72 -2.25
CA SER A 62 17.23 -18.47 -3.43
C SER A 62 16.16 -18.56 -4.51
N PHE A 63 14.90 -18.80 -4.11
CA PHE A 63 13.75 -18.73 -5.01
C PHE A 63 13.62 -17.34 -5.64
N LEU A 64 13.63 -16.26 -4.85
CA LEU A 64 13.47 -14.89 -5.35
C LEU A 64 14.61 -14.45 -6.29
N ALA A 65 15.79 -15.05 -6.16
CA ALA A 65 16.96 -14.80 -7.00
C ALA A 65 16.92 -15.51 -8.36
N LYS A 66 15.96 -16.43 -8.59
CA LYS A 66 15.77 -17.06 -9.89
C LYS A 66 15.26 -16.04 -10.91
N ASP A 67 15.66 -16.22 -12.17
CA ASP A 67 15.04 -15.52 -13.28
C ASP A 67 13.65 -16.10 -13.54
N PHE A 68 12.61 -15.34 -13.22
CA PHE A 68 11.21 -15.76 -13.40
C PHE A 68 10.76 -15.76 -14.87
N SER A 69 11.64 -15.34 -15.78
CA SER A 69 11.45 -15.45 -17.23
C SER A 69 12.16 -16.66 -17.85
N SER A 70 12.92 -17.43 -17.06
CA SER A 70 13.67 -18.59 -17.54
C SER A 70 12.75 -19.74 -17.96
N ASP A 71 13.11 -20.39 -19.07
CA ASP A 71 12.46 -21.61 -19.55
C ASP A 71 12.79 -22.85 -18.68
N GLU A 72 13.75 -22.73 -17.74
CA GLU A 72 14.18 -23.81 -16.85
C GLU A 72 13.40 -23.86 -15.52
N LEU A 73 12.34 -23.06 -15.37
CA LEU A 73 11.50 -23.05 -14.18
C LEU A 73 10.67 -24.32 -14.05
N THR A 74 10.72 -24.94 -12.87
CA THR A 74 9.87 -26.10 -12.57
C THR A 74 8.41 -25.69 -12.37
N ASP A 75 7.49 -26.65 -12.46
CA ASP A 75 6.07 -26.40 -12.14
C ASP A 75 5.90 -25.86 -10.70
N GLU A 76 6.74 -26.31 -9.76
CA GLU A 76 6.76 -25.80 -8.40
C GLU A 76 7.18 -24.33 -8.35
N ASP A 77 8.23 -23.95 -9.10
CA ASP A 77 8.67 -22.57 -9.20
C ASP A 77 7.56 -21.67 -9.77
N GLN A 78 6.86 -22.13 -10.81
CA GLN A 78 5.73 -21.40 -11.40
C GLN A 78 4.60 -21.18 -10.39
N TRP A 79 4.29 -22.18 -9.56
CA TRP A 79 3.32 -22.05 -8.48
C TRP A 79 3.78 -21.06 -7.40
N ARG A 80 5.05 -21.12 -7.00
CA ARG A 80 5.63 -20.18 -6.03
C ARG A 80 5.62 -18.75 -6.55
N ILE A 81 5.93 -18.53 -7.83
CA ILE A 81 5.85 -17.21 -8.50
C ILE A 81 4.40 -16.70 -8.46
N THR A 82 3.44 -17.57 -8.76
CA THR A 82 2.01 -17.22 -8.77
C THR A 82 1.53 -16.82 -7.37
N LEU A 83 1.87 -17.60 -6.35
CA LEU A 83 1.52 -17.30 -4.95
C LEU A 83 2.17 -16.00 -4.46
N TRP A 84 3.46 -15.80 -4.77
CA TRP A 84 4.17 -14.58 -4.46
C TRP A 84 3.56 -13.36 -5.14
N THR A 85 3.23 -13.47 -6.43
CA THR A 85 2.56 -12.39 -7.18
C THR A 85 1.22 -12.03 -6.55
N ASN A 86 0.39 -13.03 -6.22
CA ASN A 86 -0.88 -12.79 -5.57
C ASN A 86 -0.72 -12.05 -4.23
N ALA A 87 0.28 -12.43 -3.43
CA ALA A 87 0.56 -11.72 -2.17
C ALA A 87 0.93 -10.24 -2.40
N MET A 88 1.72 -9.95 -3.45
CA MET A 88 2.07 -8.56 -3.81
C MET A 88 0.87 -7.79 -4.36
N LEU A 89 0.04 -8.42 -5.19
CA LEU A 89 -1.17 -7.81 -5.75
C LEU A 89 -2.18 -7.46 -4.65
N VAL A 90 -2.44 -8.36 -3.71
CA VAL A 90 -3.35 -8.09 -2.58
C VAL A 90 -2.85 -6.91 -1.74
N ASP A 91 -1.55 -6.84 -1.45
CA ASP A 91 -0.93 -5.71 -0.74
C ASP A 91 -1.02 -4.40 -1.54
N LEU A 92 -0.88 -4.44 -2.86
CA LEU A 92 -1.08 -3.28 -3.73
C LEU A 92 -2.54 -2.82 -3.73
N PHE A 93 -3.49 -3.75 -3.87
CA PHE A 93 -4.92 -3.45 -3.90
C PHE A 93 -5.36 -2.75 -2.62
N ASP A 94 -4.98 -3.32 -1.47
CA ASP A 94 -5.25 -2.76 -0.14
C ASP A 94 -4.66 -1.34 -0.01
N THR A 95 -3.42 -1.14 -0.47
CA THR A 95 -2.77 0.17 -0.41
C THR A 95 -3.40 1.20 -1.34
N PHE A 96 -3.86 0.80 -2.53
CA PHE A 96 -4.57 1.67 -3.45
C PHE A 96 -5.90 2.15 -2.85
N GLU A 97 -6.71 1.23 -2.34
CA GLU A 97 -7.99 1.58 -1.69
C GLU A 97 -7.77 2.51 -0.49
N GLN A 98 -6.71 2.26 0.29
CA GLN A 98 -6.34 3.14 1.40
C GLN A 98 -5.86 4.52 0.94
N ARG A 99 -5.17 4.62 -0.20
CA ARG A 99 -4.79 5.92 -0.79
C ARG A 99 -6.02 6.70 -1.22
N GLU A 100 -6.98 6.06 -1.88
CA GLU A 100 -8.24 6.69 -2.30
C GLU A 100 -9.06 7.19 -1.11
N SER A 101 -9.01 6.48 0.02
CA SER A 101 -9.61 6.94 1.29
C SER A 101 -8.81 8.03 2.04
N GLY A 102 -7.63 8.41 1.54
CA GLY A 102 -6.74 9.39 2.16
C GLY A 102 -6.03 8.90 3.43
N LEU A 103 -5.93 7.58 3.63
CA LEU A 103 -5.26 6.91 4.75
C LEU A 103 -3.79 6.57 4.45
N ALA A 104 -3.48 6.20 3.20
CA ALA A 104 -2.12 5.94 2.73
C ALA A 104 -1.57 7.12 1.91
N THR A 105 -0.25 7.28 1.89
CA THR A 105 0.43 8.29 1.07
C THR A 105 0.71 7.79 -0.34
N ALA A 106 1.03 8.70 -1.26
CA ALA A 106 1.40 8.33 -2.62
C ALA A 106 2.67 7.48 -2.64
N GLU A 107 3.68 7.86 -1.85
CA GLU A 107 4.96 7.17 -1.76
C GLU A 107 4.79 5.71 -1.29
N GLN A 108 3.84 5.44 -0.41
CA GLN A 108 3.53 4.07 0.07
C GLN A 108 2.97 3.18 -1.04
N LEU A 109 2.22 3.77 -1.98
CA LEU A 109 1.71 3.06 -3.15
C LEU A 109 2.80 2.91 -4.22
N ASP A 110 3.51 4.00 -4.52
CA ASP A 110 4.52 4.05 -5.58
C ASP A 110 5.65 3.03 -5.34
N MET A 111 6.06 2.85 -4.08
CA MET A 111 7.02 1.83 -3.70
C MET A 111 6.58 0.41 -4.10
N ARG A 112 5.31 0.07 -3.89
CA ARG A 112 4.74 -1.25 -4.24
C ARG A 112 4.62 -1.43 -5.75
N VAL A 113 4.21 -0.38 -6.45
CA VAL A 113 4.17 -0.35 -7.92
C VAL A 113 5.58 -0.59 -8.47
N ASN A 114 6.59 0.10 -7.95
CA ASN A 114 7.98 -0.03 -8.40
C ASN A 114 8.52 -1.46 -8.22
N LEU A 115 8.21 -2.13 -7.11
CA LEU A 115 8.59 -3.55 -6.92
C LEU A 115 7.98 -4.48 -7.97
N LEU A 116 6.73 -4.23 -8.35
CA LEU A 116 6.05 -5.01 -9.39
C LEU A 116 6.62 -4.71 -10.79
N LYS A 117 7.03 -3.45 -11.04
CA LYS A 117 7.69 -3.00 -12.26
C LYS A 117 9.07 -3.63 -12.48
N LEU A 118 9.74 -4.12 -11.43
CA LEU A 118 11.00 -4.89 -11.53
C LEU A 118 10.86 -6.26 -12.25
N GLY A 119 9.71 -6.52 -12.89
CA GLY A 119 9.53 -7.61 -13.83
C GLY A 119 8.67 -8.76 -13.30
N LEU A 120 8.14 -8.69 -12.07
CA LEU A 120 7.19 -9.70 -11.58
C LEU A 120 5.97 -9.77 -12.51
N MET A 121 5.43 -8.61 -12.89
CA MET A 121 4.25 -8.49 -13.75
C MET A 121 4.48 -8.85 -15.22
N ARG A 122 5.73 -9.09 -15.63
CA ARG A 122 6.08 -9.53 -16.99
C ARG A 122 5.91 -11.04 -17.17
N THR A 123 6.01 -11.80 -16.09
CA THR A 123 5.92 -13.27 -16.07
C THR A 123 4.53 -13.78 -16.50
N GLN A 124 4.49 -14.99 -17.08
CA GLN A 124 3.23 -15.62 -17.49
C GLN A 124 2.29 -15.85 -16.30
N GLY A 125 2.83 -16.30 -15.16
CA GLY A 125 2.07 -16.51 -13.93
C GLY A 125 1.43 -15.23 -13.41
N ALA A 126 2.14 -14.10 -13.46
CA ALA A 126 1.58 -12.82 -13.01
C ALA A 126 0.50 -12.27 -13.95
N ARG A 127 0.66 -12.42 -15.27
CA ARG A 127 -0.39 -12.06 -16.23
C ARG A 127 -1.64 -12.92 -16.06
N ALA A 128 -1.47 -14.21 -15.76
CA ALA A 128 -2.58 -15.11 -15.45
C ALA A 128 -3.27 -14.74 -14.12
N ALA A 129 -2.50 -14.37 -13.09
CA ALA A 129 -3.06 -13.87 -11.84
C ALA A 129 -3.88 -12.59 -12.07
N TRP A 130 -3.35 -11.64 -12.87
CA TRP A 130 -4.07 -10.41 -13.19
C TRP A 130 -5.39 -10.66 -13.93
N SER A 131 -5.42 -11.58 -14.90
CA SER A 131 -6.65 -11.89 -15.63
C SER A 131 -7.75 -12.47 -14.74
N LEU A 132 -7.40 -13.14 -13.64
CA LEU A 132 -8.34 -13.63 -12.64
C LEU A 132 -8.86 -12.50 -11.72
N TRP A 133 -8.02 -11.52 -11.38
CA TRP A 133 -8.41 -10.41 -10.50
C TRP A 133 -9.17 -9.31 -11.24
N LYS A 134 -8.79 -8.99 -12.48
CA LYS A 134 -9.32 -7.88 -13.29
C LYS A 134 -10.86 -7.80 -13.28
N PRO A 135 -11.64 -8.89 -13.43
CA PRO A 135 -13.11 -8.83 -13.42
C PRO A 135 -13.72 -8.38 -12.09
N SER A 136 -12.99 -8.49 -10.98
CA SER A 136 -13.44 -8.10 -9.64
C SER A 136 -13.07 -6.67 -9.26
N LYS A 137 -12.34 -5.95 -10.12
CA LYS A 137 -11.85 -4.60 -9.86
C LYS A 137 -12.67 -3.55 -10.60
N ASP A 138 -12.75 -2.36 -10.03
CA ASP A 138 -13.41 -1.23 -10.65
C ASP A 138 -12.60 -0.71 -11.86
N ALA A 139 -13.30 -0.05 -12.78
CA ALA A 139 -12.69 0.42 -14.03
C ALA A 139 -11.54 1.42 -13.78
N SER A 140 -11.68 2.33 -12.82
CA SER A 140 -10.63 3.30 -12.47
C SER A 140 -9.36 2.62 -11.98
N PHE A 141 -9.47 1.63 -11.10
CA PHE A 141 -8.34 0.84 -10.64
C PHE A 141 -7.69 0.09 -11.80
N VAL A 142 -8.48 -0.56 -12.66
CA VAL A 142 -7.97 -1.33 -13.80
C VAL A 142 -7.18 -0.43 -14.76
N GLU A 143 -7.74 0.72 -15.13
CA GLU A 143 -7.07 1.68 -16.03
C GLU A 143 -5.77 2.20 -15.42
N TRP A 144 -5.80 2.60 -14.14
CA TRP A 144 -4.60 3.02 -13.42
C TRP A 144 -3.55 1.91 -13.33
N PHE A 145 -3.95 0.70 -12.94
CA PHE A 145 -3.04 -0.42 -12.74
C PHE A 145 -2.35 -0.83 -14.03
N GLU A 146 -3.10 -0.93 -15.14
CA GLU A 146 -2.54 -1.31 -16.44
C GLU A 146 -1.64 -0.20 -16.99
N SER A 147 -2.06 1.06 -16.85
CA SER A 147 -1.22 2.21 -17.23
C SER A 147 0.08 2.25 -16.43
N GLU A 148 0.05 1.99 -15.13
CA GLU A 148 1.26 2.02 -14.32
C GLU A 148 2.17 0.83 -14.61
N LEU A 149 1.65 -0.39 -14.65
CA LEU A 149 2.49 -1.60 -14.67
C LEU A 149 2.88 -2.09 -16.07
N TYR A 150 2.11 -1.74 -17.10
CA TYR A 150 2.40 -2.17 -18.48
C TYR A 150 2.90 -1.03 -19.36
N ASP A 151 2.35 0.17 -19.19
CA ASP A 151 2.70 1.34 -20.02
C ASP A 151 3.61 2.35 -19.28
N GLY A 152 3.74 2.21 -17.96
CA GLY A 152 4.47 3.14 -17.11
C GLY A 152 5.98 2.97 -17.27
N LYS A 153 6.68 4.10 -17.45
CA LYS A 153 8.15 4.11 -17.46
C LYS A 153 8.68 3.75 -16.07
N PHE A 154 9.61 2.81 -16.02
CA PHE A 154 10.46 2.60 -14.85
C PHE A 154 11.67 3.54 -15.00
N ASP A 155 12.17 4.07 -13.89
CA ASP A 155 13.32 4.98 -13.90
C ASP A 155 14.54 4.28 -14.50
N GLU A 156 15.15 4.87 -15.55
CA GLU A 156 16.19 4.22 -16.37
C GLU A 156 17.46 3.90 -15.54
N GLU A 157 17.82 4.75 -14.57
CA GLU A 157 18.97 4.53 -13.69
C GLU A 157 18.67 3.40 -12.68
N ALA A 158 17.49 3.41 -12.06
CA ALA A 158 17.04 2.32 -11.21
C ALA A 158 16.91 1.00 -11.99
N ASP A 159 16.53 1.05 -13.26
CA ASP A 159 16.41 -0.09 -14.17
C ASP A 159 17.77 -0.76 -14.42
N GLU A 160 18.81 0.04 -14.68
CA GLU A 160 20.18 -0.44 -14.87
C GLU A 160 20.78 -1.01 -13.57
N ILE A 161 20.58 -0.31 -12.45
CA ILE A 161 21.07 -0.76 -11.13
C ILE A 161 20.40 -2.07 -10.74
N THR A 162 19.08 -2.17 -10.88
CA THR A 162 18.34 -3.38 -10.50
C THR A 162 18.64 -4.56 -11.43
N ALA A 163 18.91 -4.31 -12.71
CA ALA A 163 19.45 -5.33 -13.61
C ALA A 163 20.82 -5.84 -13.15
N SER A 164 21.73 -4.94 -12.74
CA SER A 164 23.07 -5.32 -12.25
C SER A 164 23.04 -6.16 -10.96
N LEU A 165 21.98 -6.01 -10.17
CA LEU A 165 21.77 -6.73 -8.90
C LEU A 165 20.93 -8.01 -9.05
N ASN A 166 20.60 -8.43 -10.27
CA ASN A 166 19.65 -9.53 -10.55
C ASN A 166 18.28 -9.33 -9.88
N MET A 167 17.89 -8.08 -9.62
CA MET A 167 16.58 -7.71 -9.06
C MET A 167 15.54 -7.48 -10.16
N ARG A 168 16.00 -7.19 -11.38
CA ARG A 168 15.16 -7.06 -12.57
C ARG A 168 14.95 -8.42 -13.22
N ARG A 169 13.72 -8.67 -13.64
CA ARG A 169 13.31 -9.88 -14.39
C ARG A 169 12.99 -9.46 -15.83
N SER A 170 13.57 -10.15 -16.81
CA SER A 170 13.37 -9.88 -18.24
C SER A 170 11.93 -10.16 -18.68
#